data_AF-A0A7W2EQR7-F1
#
_entry.id   AF-A0A7W2EQR7-F1
#
_cell.length_a   1.000
_cell.length_b   1.000
_cell.length_c   1.000
_cell.angle_alpha   90.00
_cell.angle_beta   90.00
_cell.angle_gamma   90.00
#
_symmetry.space_group_name_H-M   'P 1'
#
loop_
_entity.id
_entity.type
_entity.pdbx_description
1 polymer ?
#
loop_
_entity_poly.entity_id
_entity_poly.type
_entity_poly.pdbx_seq_one_letter_code
_entity_poly.pdbx_strand_id
1 'polypeptide(L)'
;MKSFPYQPSLRARLCRAAVLLTAGLTAQLATAQMRPLNDEELSATHGQGLMAMTNSSYGGFDFTKVALDADITLSANFSNLRLGEYNYAPRNGTGADIDMSLLQFGRSDGTEAQRLVHISNPYFEFVYRNAGDNAAREVIGMRFGFDAISGDVGLKLSTLSGSMLVQGQAADGSAITLDSHTDTTGGGKRWDGSCTAPCLSLANLGGVTAGDANGPSRDFWISVLKTGVQFQAPSGTTQLPDAAQAGIWLNWRDKLQAISTNGVTPPNLPKVR
;
A
#
# COMPACT_ATOMS: atom_id res chain seq x y z
N MET A 1 81.97 -3.39 11.65
CA MET A 1 82.64 -2.12 12.01
C MET A 1 81.73 -0.99 11.54
N LYS A 2 81.21 -0.05 12.33
CA LYS A 2 81.13 0.30 13.76
C LYS A 2 79.92 1.25 13.82
N SER A 3 78.78 0.89 14.42
CA SER A 3 78.31 1.28 15.77
C SER A 3 78.26 2.80 16.06
N PHE A 4 77.02 3.34 16.17
CA PHE A 4 76.43 4.36 17.10
C PHE A 4 77.23 5.64 17.47
N PRO A 5 76.61 6.78 17.89
CA PRO A 5 75.27 6.90 18.50
C PRO A 5 74.37 8.10 18.08
N TYR A 6 73.08 7.94 18.39
CA TYR A 6 72.08 9.01 18.54
C TYR A 6 71.82 9.22 20.04
N GLN A 7 71.92 10.46 20.53
CA GLN A 7 71.19 10.96 21.72
C GLN A 7 71.15 12.51 21.72
N PRO A 8 70.18 13.13 22.43
CA PRO A 8 69.27 14.12 21.83
C PRO A 8 69.50 15.54 22.33
N SER A 9 69.10 16.56 21.54
CA SER A 9 69.06 17.93 22.03
C SER A 9 67.71 18.27 22.68
N LEU A 10 67.83 18.86 23.86
CA LEU A 10 66.84 19.22 24.89
C LEU A 10 65.69 20.15 24.43
N ARG A 11 65.60 20.49 23.14
CA ARG A 11 64.68 21.52 22.62
C ARG A 11 63.25 21.03 22.36
N ALA A 12 63.04 19.71 22.23
CA ALA A 12 61.74 19.15 21.89
C ALA A 12 60.75 19.03 23.07
N ARG A 13 61.21 19.24 24.32
CA ARG A 13 60.36 19.07 25.51
C ARG A 13 59.65 20.34 25.97
N LEU A 14 60.16 21.54 25.66
CA LEU A 14 59.50 22.79 26.05
C LEU A 14 58.37 23.23 25.10
N CYS A 15 58.45 22.92 23.80
CA CYS A 15 57.38 23.31 22.87
C CYS A 15 56.12 22.43 22.94
N ARG A 16 56.18 21.27 23.60
CA ARG A 16 54.99 20.40 23.78
C ARG A 16 54.13 20.76 24.99
N ALA A 17 54.64 21.56 25.93
CA ALA A 17 53.86 21.99 27.10
C ALA A 17 52.98 23.23 26.81
N ALA A 18 53.33 24.06 25.82
CA ALA A 18 52.58 25.27 25.49
C ALA A 18 51.36 25.04 24.56
N VAL A 19 51.32 23.93 23.82
CA VAL A 19 50.19 23.59 22.93
C VAL A 19 49.05 22.87 23.68
N LEU A 20 49.35 22.27 24.83
CA LEU A 20 48.35 21.59 25.68
C LEU A 20 47.59 22.53 26.62
N LEU A 21 48.03 23.80 26.78
CA LEU A 21 47.38 24.77 27.66
C LEU A 21 46.40 25.73 26.92
N THR A 22 46.40 25.76 25.60
CA THR A 22 45.50 26.61 24.79
C THR A 22 44.29 25.86 24.22
N ALA A 23 44.26 24.52 24.28
CA ALA A 23 43.12 23.71 23.83
C ALA A 23 42.05 23.46 24.92
N GLY A 24 42.27 23.93 26.15
CA GLY A 24 41.37 23.69 27.29
C GLY A 24 40.36 24.82 27.60
N LEU A 25 40.35 25.91 26.83
CA LEU A 25 39.57 27.13 27.17
C LEU A 25 38.52 27.54 26.12
N THR A 26 38.27 26.70 25.11
CA THR A 26 37.12 26.85 24.20
C THR A 26 36.22 25.63 24.26
N ALA A 27 35.88 25.18 25.47
CA ALA A 27 34.64 24.44 25.65
C ALA A 27 33.51 25.45 25.44
N GLN A 28 33.07 25.61 24.19
CA GLN A 28 31.75 26.16 23.93
C GLN A 28 30.78 25.23 24.67
N LEU A 29 30.29 25.69 25.81
CA LEU A 29 29.10 25.15 26.43
C LEU A 29 28.02 25.29 25.38
N ALA A 30 27.79 24.24 24.60
CA ALA A 30 26.58 24.08 23.82
C ALA A 30 25.46 23.94 24.84
N THR A 31 24.99 25.07 25.34
CA THR A 31 23.73 25.15 26.06
C THR A 31 22.67 24.91 25.00
N ALA A 32 22.28 23.66 24.82
CA ALA A 32 20.99 23.33 24.23
C ALA A 32 19.92 23.84 25.21
N GLN A 33 19.68 25.15 25.20
CA GLN A 33 18.53 25.70 25.88
C GLN A 33 17.31 25.25 25.08
N MET A 34 16.48 24.42 25.71
CA MET A 34 15.14 24.17 25.22
C MET A 34 14.40 25.51 25.21
N ARG A 35 14.24 26.09 24.02
CA ARG A 35 13.39 27.27 23.83
C ARG A 35 11.96 26.77 23.62
N PRO A 36 10.98 27.22 24.42
CA PRO A 36 9.60 26.90 24.15
C PRO A 36 9.24 27.48 22.78
N LEU A 37 8.65 26.65 21.92
CA LEU A 37 8.08 27.07 20.65
C LEU A 37 6.95 28.07 20.96
N ASN A 38 6.87 29.15 20.19
CA ASN A 38 5.73 30.08 20.26
C ASN A 38 4.55 29.53 19.45
N ASP A 39 3.34 30.07 19.64
CA ASP A 39 2.12 29.55 19.00
C ASP A 39 2.18 29.56 17.45
N GLU A 40 2.93 30.45 16.81
CA GLU A 40 3.19 30.45 15.35
C GLU A 40 4.13 29.30 14.93
N GLU A 41 5.17 29.02 15.70
CA GLU A 41 6.08 27.88 15.49
C GLU A 41 5.40 26.56 15.87
N LEU A 42 4.56 26.54 16.91
CA LEU A 42 3.68 25.43 17.26
C LEU A 42 2.66 25.19 16.15
N SER A 43 2.11 26.25 15.54
CA SER A 43 1.21 26.18 14.38
C SER A 43 1.90 25.55 13.16
N ALA A 44 3.15 25.95 12.91
CA ALA A 44 4.00 25.34 11.88
C ALA A 44 4.45 23.90 12.26
N THR A 45 4.41 23.55 13.55
CA THR A 45 4.76 22.23 14.09
C THR A 45 3.50 21.47 14.51
N HIS A 46 2.53 21.36 13.60
CA HIS A 46 1.38 20.47 13.78
C HIS A 46 1.41 19.33 12.77
N GLY A 47 1.68 18.11 13.25
CA GLY A 47 1.33 16.85 12.57
C GLY A 47 2.45 16.01 11.93
N GLN A 48 3.71 16.44 11.93
CA GLN A 48 4.82 15.72 11.25
C GLN A 48 5.28 14.41 11.93
N GLY A 49 4.50 13.86 12.87
CA GLY A 49 4.92 12.71 13.69
C GLY A 49 4.34 11.35 13.31
N LEU A 50 3.34 11.29 12.42
CA LEU A 50 2.66 10.02 12.07
C LEU A 50 1.84 10.09 10.78
N MET A 51 1.54 11.28 10.26
CA MET A 51 0.67 11.42 9.08
C MET A 51 1.27 12.35 8.04
N ALA A 52 1.52 11.83 6.85
CA ALA A 52 1.98 12.60 5.70
C ALA A 52 0.76 13.01 4.85
N MET A 53 0.63 14.30 4.57
CA MET A 53 -0.42 14.83 3.70
C MET A 53 0.17 15.32 2.40
N THR A 54 -0.39 14.88 1.27
CA THR A 54 0.00 15.31 -0.07
C THR A 54 -1.24 15.68 -0.88
N ASN A 55 -1.14 16.77 -1.62
CA ASN A 55 -2.20 17.22 -2.51
C ASN A 55 -1.73 17.11 -3.96
N SER A 56 -2.61 16.67 -4.85
CA SER A 56 -2.34 16.61 -6.29
C SER A 56 -3.60 16.92 -7.08
N SER A 57 -3.44 17.24 -8.36
CA SER A 57 -4.56 17.42 -9.28
C SER A 57 -4.32 16.58 -10.52
N TYR A 58 -5.34 15.86 -10.98
CA TYR A 58 -5.25 14.98 -12.13
C TYR A 58 -6.63 14.71 -12.73
N GLY A 59 -6.74 14.69 -14.06
CA GLY A 59 -7.99 14.34 -14.75
C GLY A 59 -9.19 15.24 -14.41
N GLY A 60 -8.96 16.50 -14.02
CA GLY A 60 -10.02 17.43 -13.60
C GLY A 60 -10.53 17.23 -12.17
N PHE A 61 -9.83 16.42 -11.37
CA PHE A 61 -10.07 16.24 -9.94
C PHE A 61 -8.87 16.71 -9.12
N ASP A 62 -9.17 17.08 -7.88
CA ASP A 62 -8.18 17.42 -6.86
C ASP A 62 -8.18 16.32 -5.79
N PHE A 63 -7.00 15.92 -5.35
CA PHE A 63 -6.79 14.81 -4.43
C PHE A 63 -6.09 15.28 -3.16
N THR A 64 -6.53 14.78 -2.01
CA THR A 64 -5.83 14.94 -0.73
C THR A 64 -5.56 13.56 -0.15
N LYS A 65 -4.30 13.12 -0.22
CA LYS A 65 -3.83 11.85 0.36
C LYS A 65 -3.27 12.10 1.76
N VAL A 66 -3.80 11.37 2.74
CA VAL A 66 -3.34 11.31 4.13
C VAL A 66 -2.82 9.89 4.39
N ALA A 67 -1.51 9.75 4.53
CA ALA A 67 -0.83 8.48 4.71
C ALA A 67 -0.29 8.35 6.15
N LEU A 68 -0.32 7.16 6.74
CA LEU A 68 -0.01 6.93 8.16
C LEU A 68 1.48 6.69 8.47
N ASP A 69 2.35 6.76 7.46
CA ASP A 69 3.81 6.55 7.58
C ASP A 69 4.17 5.37 8.51
N ALA A 70 3.50 4.24 8.27
CA ALA A 70 3.53 3.07 9.14
C ALA A 70 3.68 1.77 8.35
N ASP A 71 4.41 0.82 8.94
CA ASP A 71 4.46 -0.57 8.51
C ASP A 71 3.59 -1.44 9.42
N ILE A 72 2.63 -2.14 8.84
CA ILE A 72 1.66 -3.00 9.54
C ILE A 72 1.91 -4.46 9.16
N THR A 73 2.01 -5.32 10.16
CA THR A 73 1.89 -6.78 10.00
C THR A 73 0.51 -7.23 10.45
N LEU A 74 -0.27 -7.83 9.56
CA LEU A 74 -1.68 -8.14 9.78
C LEU A 74 -1.94 -9.65 9.65
N SER A 75 -2.61 -10.22 10.64
CA SER A 75 -3.33 -11.50 10.52
C SER A 75 -4.78 -11.25 10.89
N ALA A 76 -5.69 -11.33 9.92
CA ALA A 76 -7.11 -11.04 10.14
C ALA A 76 -8.00 -11.90 9.26
N ASN A 77 -9.24 -12.11 9.72
CA ASN A 77 -10.29 -12.80 8.99
C ASN A 77 -11.51 -11.88 8.93
N PHE A 78 -12.02 -11.64 7.73
CA PHE A 78 -13.28 -10.99 7.46
C PHE A 78 -14.20 -11.97 6.73
N SER A 79 -15.44 -12.05 7.16
CA SER A 79 -16.46 -12.90 6.57
C SER A 79 -17.64 -12.02 6.14
N ASN A 80 -18.30 -12.41 5.05
CA ASN A 80 -19.55 -11.77 4.59
C ASN A 80 -19.40 -10.26 4.32
N LEU A 81 -18.31 -9.86 3.69
CA LEU A 81 -18.11 -8.49 3.24
C LEU A 81 -19.01 -8.23 2.01
N ARG A 82 -20.07 -7.44 2.21
CA ARG A 82 -20.98 -7.04 1.14
C ARG A 82 -21.07 -5.52 1.11
N LEU A 83 -20.56 -4.91 0.04
CA LEU A 83 -20.41 -3.46 -0.09
C LEU A 83 -21.00 -2.96 -1.40
N GLY A 84 -21.72 -1.83 -1.36
CA GLY A 84 -22.21 -1.15 -2.57
C GLY A 84 -23.40 -1.84 -3.23
N GLU A 85 -24.36 -2.26 -2.41
CA GLU A 85 -25.65 -2.76 -2.88
C GLU A 85 -26.59 -1.60 -3.20
N TYR A 86 -27.02 -1.55 -4.46
CA TYR A 86 -27.97 -0.58 -4.99
C TYR A 86 -28.49 -1.08 -6.34
N ASN A 87 -29.56 -0.46 -6.85
CA ASN A 87 -30.13 -0.84 -8.15
C ASN A 87 -29.16 -0.54 -9.31
N TYR A 88 -28.75 -1.57 -10.03
CA TYR A 88 -27.88 -1.43 -11.21
C TYR A 88 -28.40 -2.36 -12.33
N ALA A 89 -29.19 -1.81 -13.24
CA ALA A 89 -29.94 -2.58 -14.23
C ALA A 89 -29.11 -3.64 -15.01
N PRO A 90 -27.88 -3.37 -15.49
CA PRO A 90 -27.12 -4.34 -16.27
C PRO A 90 -26.80 -5.65 -15.52
N ARG A 91 -26.66 -5.59 -14.19
CA ARG A 91 -26.26 -6.73 -13.34
C ARG A 91 -26.94 -6.71 -11.98
N ASN A 92 -28.23 -6.39 -11.94
CA ASN A 92 -28.90 -6.21 -10.64
C ASN A 92 -28.96 -7.52 -9.82
N GLY A 93 -29.04 -8.67 -10.52
CA GLY A 93 -29.06 -9.99 -9.88
C GLY A 93 -27.76 -10.41 -9.19
N THR A 94 -26.65 -9.73 -9.47
CA THR A 94 -25.37 -10.00 -8.80
C THR A 94 -25.27 -9.30 -7.43
N GLY A 95 -26.18 -8.34 -7.16
CA GLY A 95 -26.35 -7.73 -5.85
C GLY A 95 -25.44 -6.53 -5.59
N ALA A 96 -24.26 -6.77 -5.02
CA ALA A 96 -23.39 -5.72 -4.52
C ALA A 96 -22.19 -5.48 -5.45
N ASP A 97 -21.54 -4.32 -5.29
CA ASP A 97 -20.29 -4.00 -5.96
C ASP A 97 -19.16 -4.92 -5.53
N ILE A 98 -19.02 -5.18 -4.24
CA ILE A 98 -18.10 -6.19 -3.73
C ILE A 98 -18.92 -7.14 -2.88
N ASP A 99 -18.98 -8.41 -3.30
CA ASP A 99 -19.53 -9.50 -2.50
C ASP A 99 -18.44 -10.54 -2.28
N MET A 100 -17.88 -10.51 -1.08
CA MET A 100 -16.79 -11.35 -0.63
C MET A 100 -17.22 -12.14 0.59
N SER A 101 -17.47 -13.42 0.40
CA SER A 101 -17.82 -14.31 1.50
C SER A 101 -16.64 -14.53 2.46
N LEU A 102 -15.41 -14.39 1.96
CA LEU A 102 -14.19 -14.60 2.73
C LEU A 102 -13.06 -13.66 2.28
N LEU A 103 -12.40 -13.03 3.25
CA LEU A 103 -11.15 -12.30 3.10
C LEU A 103 -10.24 -12.60 4.29
N GLN A 104 -9.07 -13.16 4.03
CA GLN A 104 -8.13 -13.58 5.08
C GLN A 104 -6.76 -13.01 4.79
N PHE A 105 -6.21 -12.27 5.73
CA PHE A 105 -4.83 -11.80 5.67
C PHE A 105 -3.96 -12.81 6.40
N GLY A 106 -3.14 -13.53 5.66
CA GLY A 106 -2.30 -14.62 6.14
C GLY A 106 -2.95 -15.99 5.97
N ARG A 107 -2.15 -17.03 6.20
CA ARG A 107 -2.55 -18.44 6.23
C ARG A 107 -1.82 -19.22 7.30
N SER A 108 -2.46 -20.24 7.84
CA SER A 108 -1.96 -21.04 8.97
C SER A 108 -1.43 -22.42 8.59
N ASP A 109 -1.63 -22.85 7.34
CA ASP A 109 -1.19 -24.13 6.78
C ASP A 109 0.13 -24.04 5.99
N GLY A 110 0.75 -22.85 5.96
CA GLY A 110 2.04 -22.59 5.35
C GLY A 110 3.18 -22.40 6.36
N THR A 111 4.23 -21.69 5.94
CA THR A 111 5.33 -21.28 6.82
C THR A 111 4.92 -20.19 7.81
N GLU A 112 5.72 -19.97 8.85
CA GLU A 112 5.48 -18.89 9.83
C GLU A 112 5.42 -17.49 9.18
N ALA A 113 6.20 -17.26 8.14
CA ALA A 113 6.17 -15.99 7.39
C ALA A 113 4.84 -15.76 6.68
N GLN A 114 4.18 -16.83 6.22
CA GLN A 114 2.89 -16.74 5.52
C GLN A 114 1.70 -16.51 6.47
N ARG A 115 1.91 -16.53 7.79
CA ARG A 115 0.85 -16.21 8.77
C ARG A 115 0.50 -14.73 8.83
N LEU A 116 1.35 -13.86 8.28
CA LEU A 116 1.18 -12.42 8.32
C LEU A 116 1.22 -11.83 6.91
N VAL A 117 0.46 -10.76 6.71
CA VAL A 117 0.56 -9.89 5.54
C VAL A 117 1.24 -8.59 5.97
N HIS A 118 2.21 -8.16 5.19
CA HIS A 118 2.92 -6.90 5.39
C HIS A 118 2.27 -5.82 4.54
N ILE A 119 1.95 -4.68 5.17
CA ILE A 119 1.32 -3.52 4.56
C ILE A 119 2.17 -2.31 4.89
N SER A 120 2.61 -1.56 3.89
CA SER A 120 3.40 -0.34 4.07
C SER A 120 2.61 0.89 3.67
N ASN A 121 2.74 1.92 4.51
CA ASN A 121 2.17 3.26 4.35
C ASN A 121 0.69 3.26 3.94
N PRO A 122 -0.21 2.73 4.80
CA PRO A 122 -1.64 2.80 4.54
C PRO A 122 -2.12 4.24 4.48
N TYR A 123 -3.06 4.53 3.58
CA TYR A 123 -3.52 5.88 3.32
C TYR A 123 -5.01 5.95 3.01
N PHE A 124 -5.58 7.12 3.29
CA PHE A 124 -6.84 7.57 2.72
C PHE A 124 -6.56 8.69 1.72
N GLU A 125 -7.24 8.69 0.58
CA GLU A 125 -7.16 9.76 -0.40
C GLU A 125 -8.57 10.23 -0.76
N PHE A 126 -8.84 11.50 -0.51
CA PHE A 126 -10.11 12.14 -0.81
C PHE A 126 -10.07 12.77 -2.19
N VAL A 127 -11.18 12.70 -2.91
CA VAL A 127 -11.32 13.20 -4.28
C VAL A 127 -12.36 14.32 -4.30
N TYR A 128 -11.96 15.45 -4.86
CA TYR A 128 -12.78 16.64 -5.00
C TYR A 128 -12.86 17.07 -6.46
N ARG A 129 -13.92 17.79 -6.79
CA ARG A 129 -14.02 18.60 -8.00
C ARG A 129 -14.21 20.06 -7.60
N ASN A 130 -13.59 20.96 -8.36
CA ASN A 130 -13.59 22.40 -8.09
C ASN A 130 -13.04 22.74 -6.70
N ALA A 131 -11.94 22.13 -6.24
CA ALA A 131 -11.48 22.36 -4.87
C ALA A 131 -11.10 23.82 -4.60
N GLY A 132 -10.68 24.58 -5.63
CA GLY A 132 -10.34 26.00 -5.52
C GLY A 132 -11.53 26.97 -5.32
N ASP A 133 -12.77 26.51 -5.48
CA ASP A 133 -13.98 27.33 -5.31
C ASP A 133 -14.86 26.75 -4.19
N ASN A 134 -14.90 27.43 -3.04
CA ASN A 134 -15.69 26.98 -1.89
C ASN A 134 -17.20 26.90 -2.17
N ALA A 135 -17.73 27.68 -3.12
CA ALA A 135 -19.15 27.66 -3.47
C ALA A 135 -19.51 26.49 -4.41
N ALA A 136 -18.54 26.01 -5.20
CA ALA A 136 -18.74 24.94 -6.19
C ALA A 136 -17.99 23.64 -5.85
N ARG A 137 -17.30 23.57 -4.70
CA ARG A 137 -16.54 22.40 -4.26
C ARG A 137 -17.47 21.22 -4.06
N GLU A 138 -17.16 20.14 -4.76
CA GLU A 138 -17.90 18.88 -4.68
C GLU A 138 -16.98 17.77 -4.16
N VAL A 139 -17.44 17.03 -3.15
CA VAL A 139 -16.80 15.78 -2.73
C VAL A 139 -17.26 14.67 -3.68
N ILE A 140 -16.31 14.11 -4.43
CA ILE A 140 -16.57 13.03 -5.39
C ILE A 140 -16.48 11.67 -4.71
N GLY A 141 -15.60 11.53 -3.72
CA GLY A 141 -15.47 10.30 -2.96
C GLY A 141 -14.12 10.18 -2.28
N MET A 142 -13.73 8.95 -1.97
CA MET A 142 -12.45 8.65 -1.35
C MET A 142 -11.98 7.25 -1.72
N ARG A 143 -10.68 6.99 -1.59
CA ARG A 143 -10.11 5.65 -1.58
C ARG A 143 -9.26 5.40 -0.34
N PHE A 144 -9.18 4.14 0.04
CA PHE A 144 -8.25 3.62 1.02
C PHE A 144 -7.32 2.63 0.33
N GLY A 145 -6.02 2.70 0.60
CA GLY A 145 -5.04 1.85 -0.06
C GLY A 145 -3.71 1.81 0.68
N PHE A 146 -2.76 1.11 0.08
CA PHE A 146 -1.41 0.90 0.61
C PHE A 146 -0.39 1.27 -0.46
N ASP A 147 0.76 1.81 -0.07
CA ASP A 147 1.86 1.99 -1.02
C ASP A 147 2.49 0.64 -1.40
N ALA A 148 2.46 -0.33 -0.47
CA ALA A 148 2.89 -1.70 -0.74
C ALA A 148 2.13 -2.71 0.13
N ILE A 149 1.87 -3.89 -0.44
CA ILE A 149 1.35 -5.07 0.23
C ILE A 149 2.12 -6.32 -0.22
N SER A 150 2.50 -7.18 0.73
CA SER A 150 3.08 -8.49 0.43
C SER A 150 2.64 -9.56 1.42
N GLY A 151 2.35 -10.75 0.89
CA GLY A 151 1.92 -11.90 1.68
C GLY A 151 0.70 -12.59 1.07
N ASP A 152 0.23 -13.64 1.75
CA ASP A 152 -0.87 -14.46 1.26
C ASP A 152 -2.21 -13.91 1.75
N VAL A 153 -3.14 -13.69 0.81
CA VAL A 153 -4.50 -13.23 1.07
C VAL A 153 -5.50 -14.23 0.53
N GLY A 154 -6.20 -14.93 1.43
CA GLY A 154 -7.31 -15.82 1.09
C GLY A 154 -8.53 -15.01 0.64
N LEU A 155 -9.14 -15.39 -0.49
CA LEU A 155 -10.26 -14.66 -1.10
C LEU A 155 -11.34 -15.64 -1.59
N LYS A 156 -12.60 -15.33 -1.33
CA LYS A 156 -13.76 -15.85 -2.07
C LYS A 156 -14.67 -14.72 -2.47
N LEU A 157 -14.76 -14.50 -3.77
CA LEU A 157 -15.52 -13.44 -4.41
C LEU A 157 -16.71 -14.05 -5.16
N SER A 158 -17.91 -13.56 -4.87
CA SER A 158 -19.09 -13.81 -5.70
C SER A 158 -19.18 -12.75 -6.80
N THR A 159 -18.85 -11.50 -6.46
CA THR A 159 -18.85 -10.37 -7.39
C THR A 159 -17.74 -9.37 -7.07
N LEU A 160 -17.24 -8.72 -8.12
CA LEU A 160 -16.23 -7.66 -8.02
C LEU A 160 -16.57 -6.51 -8.98
N SER A 161 -16.75 -5.32 -8.43
CA SER A 161 -16.63 -4.04 -9.13
C SER A 161 -15.18 -3.59 -8.98
N GLY A 162 -14.38 -3.74 -10.03
CA GLY A 162 -12.97 -3.45 -9.91
C GLY A 162 -12.10 -3.86 -11.10
N SER A 163 -10.84 -3.44 -10.99
CA SER A 163 -9.77 -3.94 -11.84
C SER A 163 -8.88 -4.91 -11.08
N MET A 164 -8.92 -6.18 -11.47
CA MET A 164 -8.11 -7.22 -10.84
C MET A 164 -7.47 -8.10 -11.91
N LEU A 165 -6.17 -8.37 -11.73
CA LEU A 165 -5.38 -9.25 -12.58
C LEU A 165 -4.65 -10.24 -11.68
N VAL A 166 -4.93 -11.54 -11.85
CA VAL A 166 -4.24 -12.61 -11.12
C VAL A 166 -3.68 -13.61 -12.11
N GLN A 167 -2.38 -13.90 -11.97
CA GLN A 167 -1.71 -14.94 -12.72
C GLN A 167 -1.86 -16.27 -11.98
N GLY A 168 -2.03 -17.37 -12.70
CA GLY A 168 -2.25 -18.70 -12.15
C GLY A 168 -1.66 -19.77 -13.06
N GLN A 169 -1.61 -20.99 -12.54
CA GLN A 169 -1.25 -22.18 -13.31
C GLN A 169 -2.36 -23.21 -13.21
N ALA A 170 -2.73 -23.80 -14.34
CA ALA A 170 -3.64 -24.94 -14.39
C ALA A 170 -2.91 -26.23 -13.99
N ALA A 171 -3.66 -27.31 -13.79
CA ALA A 171 -3.12 -28.60 -13.37
C ALA A 171 -2.13 -29.22 -14.38
N ASP A 172 -2.23 -28.86 -15.65
CA ASP A 172 -1.31 -29.27 -16.72
C ASP A 172 -0.06 -28.37 -16.84
N GLY A 173 0.09 -27.38 -15.96
CA GLY A 173 1.19 -26.41 -15.93
C GLY A 173 1.01 -25.23 -16.89
N SER A 174 -0.08 -25.17 -17.66
CA SER A 174 -0.36 -24.02 -18.52
C SER A 174 -0.68 -22.76 -17.70
N ALA A 175 -0.26 -21.60 -18.21
CA ALA A 175 -0.59 -20.32 -17.59
C ALA A 175 -2.08 -20.00 -17.79
N ILE A 176 -2.75 -19.62 -16.71
CA ILE A 176 -4.13 -19.14 -16.73
C ILE A 176 -4.21 -17.83 -15.99
N THR A 177 -5.14 -16.97 -16.39
CA THR A 177 -5.25 -15.62 -15.84
C THR A 177 -6.69 -15.32 -15.48
N LEU A 178 -6.87 -14.66 -14.35
CA LEU A 178 -8.11 -13.97 -14.00
C LEU A 178 -7.88 -12.50 -14.32
N ASP A 179 -8.66 -11.93 -15.24
CA ASP A 179 -8.54 -10.53 -15.58
C ASP A 179 -9.92 -9.90 -15.81
N SER A 180 -10.30 -8.97 -14.94
CA SER A 180 -11.57 -8.25 -15.07
C SER A 180 -11.62 -7.32 -16.28
N HIS A 181 -10.50 -7.00 -16.94
CA HIS A 181 -10.52 -6.27 -18.23
C HIS A 181 -11.19 -7.03 -19.36
N THR A 182 -11.25 -8.36 -19.23
CA THR A 182 -11.92 -9.21 -20.23
C THR A 182 -13.45 -9.04 -20.19
N ASP A 183 -13.98 -8.37 -19.16
CA ASP A 183 -15.39 -8.00 -19.07
C ASP A 183 -15.73 -6.83 -20.01
N THR A 184 -15.97 -7.13 -21.29
CA THR A 184 -16.35 -6.14 -22.29
C THR A 184 -17.72 -5.50 -22.06
N THR A 185 -18.56 -6.09 -21.19
CA THR A 185 -19.93 -5.63 -20.95
C THR A 185 -20.00 -4.60 -19.83
N GLY A 186 -19.30 -4.86 -18.73
CA GLY A 186 -19.32 -4.01 -17.53
C GLY A 186 -18.01 -3.26 -17.26
N GLY A 187 -16.94 -3.54 -18.01
CA GLY A 187 -15.62 -2.99 -17.77
C GLY A 187 -15.09 -3.30 -16.37
N GLY A 188 -15.50 -4.44 -15.78
CA GLY A 188 -15.18 -4.82 -14.41
C GLY A 188 -16.24 -4.42 -13.38
N LYS A 189 -17.37 -3.80 -13.75
CA LYS A 189 -18.46 -3.42 -12.82
C LYS A 189 -19.34 -4.62 -12.46
N ARG A 190 -19.42 -4.96 -11.17
CA ARG A 190 -20.16 -6.12 -10.63
C ARG A 190 -19.91 -7.40 -11.43
N TRP A 191 -18.66 -7.61 -11.85
CA TRP A 191 -18.24 -8.77 -12.60
C TRP A 191 -18.29 -10.01 -11.73
N ASP A 192 -18.85 -11.09 -12.27
CA ASP A 192 -19.05 -12.37 -11.57
C ASP A 192 -17.86 -13.33 -11.77
N GLY A 193 -16.80 -12.89 -12.43
CA GLY A 193 -15.62 -13.72 -12.67
C GLY A 193 -15.80 -14.76 -13.75
N SER A 194 -16.92 -14.74 -14.48
CA SER A 194 -17.14 -15.63 -15.61
C SER A 194 -16.21 -15.25 -16.77
N CYS A 195 -15.63 -16.28 -17.39
CA CYS A 195 -14.73 -16.14 -18.53
C CYS A 195 -14.80 -17.42 -19.37
N THR A 196 -14.48 -17.32 -20.67
CA THR A 196 -14.39 -18.48 -21.56
C THR A 196 -12.97 -19.02 -21.52
N ALA A 197 -12.83 -20.32 -21.22
CA ALA A 197 -11.53 -20.98 -21.10
C ALA A 197 -10.65 -20.79 -22.35
N PRO A 198 -9.31 -20.71 -22.20
CA PRO A 198 -8.54 -20.89 -20.97
C PRO A 198 -8.47 -19.61 -20.10
N CYS A 199 -8.93 -19.68 -18.86
CA CYS A 199 -8.91 -18.56 -17.90
C CYS A 199 -9.10 -19.07 -16.47
N LEU A 200 -8.74 -18.24 -15.48
CA LEU A 200 -9.06 -18.46 -14.07
C LEU A 200 -10.32 -17.66 -13.72
N SER A 201 -11.38 -18.35 -13.28
CA SER A 201 -12.62 -17.71 -12.81
C SER A 201 -12.55 -17.35 -11.32
N LEU A 202 -13.39 -16.42 -10.86
CA LEU A 202 -13.47 -16.06 -9.43
C LEU A 202 -13.84 -17.26 -8.55
N ALA A 203 -14.70 -18.16 -9.04
CA ALA A 203 -15.09 -19.38 -8.32
C ALA A 203 -13.91 -20.33 -8.07
N ASN A 204 -12.91 -20.31 -8.96
CA ASN A 204 -11.72 -21.14 -8.88
C ASN A 204 -10.54 -20.44 -8.19
N LEU A 205 -10.63 -19.13 -7.94
CA LEU A 205 -9.62 -18.39 -7.19
C LEU A 205 -9.81 -18.64 -5.69
N GLY A 206 -8.85 -19.31 -5.04
CA GLY A 206 -8.86 -19.50 -3.58
C GLY A 206 -8.06 -18.45 -2.78
N GLY A 207 -7.54 -17.43 -3.45
CA GLY A 207 -6.70 -16.41 -2.84
C GLY A 207 -5.51 -16.03 -3.71
N VAL A 208 -4.79 -15.01 -3.28
CA VAL A 208 -3.63 -14.45 -3.99
C VAL A 208 -2.44 -14.30 -3.07
N THR A 209 -1.26 -14.58 -3.57
CA THR A 209 0.00 -14.09 -3.03
C THR A 209 0.25 -12.72 -3.64
N ALA A 210 0.34 -11.71 -2.79
CA ALA A 210 0.65 -10.34 -3.17
C ALA A 210 2.17 -10.12 -3.14
N GLY A 211 2.69 -9.51 -4.20
CA GLY A 211 4.13 -9.33 -4.39
C GLY A 211 4.80 -10.54 -5.04
N ASP A 212 6.06 -10.34 -5.42
CA ASP A 212 6.89 -11.33 -6.09
C ASP A 212 8.37 -11.18 -5.68
N ALA A 213 9.26 -11.90 -6.36
CA ALA A 213 10.70 -11.78 -6.14
C ALA A 213 11.25 -10.36 -6.41
N ASN A 214 10.52 -9.52 -7.15
CA ASN A 214 10.88 -8.14 -7.45
C ASN A 214 10.27 -7.15 -6.44
N GLY A 215 9.67 -7.64 -5.35
CA GLY A 215 9.14 -6.83 -4.25
C GLY A 215 7.61 -6.86 -4.13
N PRO A 216 7.03 -6.03 -3.24
CA PRO A 216 5.60 -6.05 -2.94
C PRO A 216 4.74 -5.60 -4.14
N SER A 217 3.44 -5.90 -4.05
CA SER A 217 2.39 -5.33 -4.88
C SER A 217 2.13 -3.88 -4.45
N ARG A 218 1.96 -2.95 -5.40
CA ARG A 218 1.94 -1.50 -5.12
C ARG A 218 0.64 -0.78 -5.47
N ASP A 219 -0.36 -1.49 -5.97
CA ASP A 219 -1.56 -0.88 -6.55
C ASP A 219 -2.86 -1.28 -5.87
N PHE A 220 -2.81 -1.84 -4.66
CA PHE A 220 -4.01 -2.18 -3.90
C PHE A 220 -4.71 -0.92 -3.35
N TRP A 221 -5.98 -0.75 -3.73
CA TRP A 221 -6.88 0.21 -3.08
C TRP A 221 -8.35 -0.13 -3.32
N ILE A 222 -9.22 0.35 -2.43
CA ILE A 222 -10.68 0.31 -2.57
C ILE A 222 -11.21 1.75 -2.47
N SER A 223 -12.10 2.12 -3.38
CA SER A 223 -12.71 3.45 -3.44
C SER A 223 -14.22 3.40 -3.30
N VAL A 224 -14.79 4.51 -2.84
CA VAL A 224 -16.22 4.79 -2.83
C VAL A 224 -16.41 6.13 -3.54
N LEU A 225 -17.11 6.12 -4.67
CA LEU A 225 -17.16 7.22 -5.61
C LEU A 225 -18.57 7.56 -6.05
N LYS A 226 -18.88 8.85 -6.17
CA LYS A 226 -20.11 9.37 -6.76
C LYS A 226 -20.10 9.29 -8.29
N THR A 227 -18.94 9.53 -8.90
CA THR A 227 -18.74 9.50 -10.36
C THR A 227 -17.45 8.76 -10.69
N GLY A 228 -17.22 8.43 -11.97
CA GLY A 228 -15.96 7.83 -12.37
C GLY A 228 -14.76 8.75 -12.12
N VAL A 229 -13.63 8.17 -11.71
CA VAL A 229 -12.39 8.88 -11.38
C VAL A 229 -11.21 8.11 -11.95
N GLN A 230 -10.33 8.80 -12.68
CA GLN A 230 -9.04 8.26 -13.06
C GLN A 230 -8.02 8.64 -11.98
N PHE A 231 -7.52 7.64 -11.25
CA PHE A 231 -6.45 7.86 -10.28
C PHE A 231 -5.08 7.91 -10.96
N GLN A 232 -4.15 8.60 -10.30
CA GLN A 232 -2.74 8.64 -10.72
C GLN A 232 -2.08 7.27 -10.58
N ALA A 233 -1.00 7.05 -11.35
CA ALA A 233 -0.17 5.87 -11.22
C ALA A 233 0.39 5.76 -9.79
N PRO A 234 0.48 4.53 -9.23
CA PRO A 234 1.10 4.33 -7.93
C PRO A 234 2.57 4.75 -7.96
N SER A 235 3.10 5.10 -6.79
CA SER A 235 4.49 5.55 -6.63
C SER A 235 5.47 4.53 -7.23
N GLY A 236 6.39 5.02 -8.07
CA GLY A 236 7.41 4.18 -8.69
C GLY A 236 6.92 3.37 -9.91
N THR A 237 5.74 3.68 -10.46
CA THR A 237 5.31 3.21 -11.78
C THR A 237 4.79 4.37 -12.63
N THR A 238 4.75 4.18 -13.94
CA THR A 238 4.10 5.10 -14.89
C THR A 238 2.79 4.53 -15.43
N GLN A 239 2.45 3.30 -15.06
CA GLN A 239 1.24 2.63 -15.51
C GLN A 239 0.05 3.17 -14.73
N LEU A 240 -0.87 3.79 -15.44
CA LEU A 240 -2.13 4.23 -14.85
C LEU A 240 -2.99 3.01 -14.49
N PRO A 241 -3.65 3.00 -13.34
CA PRO A 241 -4.72 2.04 -13.07
C PRO A 241 -5.90 2.31 -14.01
N ASP A 242 -6.86 1.40 -14.06
CA ASP A 242 -8.10 1.68 -14.79
C ASP A 242 -8.89 2.80 -14.15
N ALA A 243 -9.68 3.49 -14.96
CA ALA A 243 -10.65 4.44 -14.47
C ALA A 243 -11.65 3.74 -13.54
N ALA A 244 -11.67 4.13 -12.28
CA ALA A 244 -12.64 3.64 -11.31
C ALA A 244 -14.03 4.17 -11.70
N GLN A 245 -15.05 3.31 -11.64
CA GLN A 245 -16.44 3.71 -11.88
C GLN A 245 -17.12 4.16 -10.58
N ALA A 246 -18.27 4.84 -10.71
CA ALA A 246 -19.11 5.21 -9.57
C ALA A 246 -19.55 3.98 -8.75
N GLY A 247 -19.81 4.17 -7.46
CA GLY A 247 -20.06 3.10 -6.48
C GLY A 247 -18.78 2.70 -5.77
N ILE A 248 -18.66 1.43 -5.42
CA ILE A 248 -17.46 0.86 -4.81
C ILE A 248 -16.62 0.21 -5.90
N TRP A 249 -15.31 0.48 -5.86
CA TRP A 249 -14.36 0.00 -6.85
C TRP A 249 -13.06 -0.46 -6.21
N LEU A 250 -12.62 -1.68 -6.49
CA LEU A 250 -11.33 -2.21 -6.06
C LEU A 250 -10.33 -2.19 -7.23
N ASN A 251 -9.08 -1.86 -6.94
CA ASN A 251 -7.97 -2.08 -7.87
C ASN A 251 -6.92 -2.95 -7.21
N TRP A 252 -6.48 -3.99 -7.91
CA TRP A 252 -5.36 -4.82 -7.51
C TRP A 252 -4.85 -5.65 -8.70
N ARG A 253 -3.85 -5.16 -9.41
CA ARG A 253 -3.33 -5.80 -10.62
C ARG A 253 -1.83 -6.04 -10.57
N ASP A 254 -1.11 -5.33 -9.72
CA ASP A 254 0.34 -5.44 -9.60
C ASP A 254 0.70 -6.70 -8.81
N LYS A 255 1.43 -7.61 -9.46
CA LYS A 255 2.08 -8.77 -8.81
C LYS A 255 1.14 -9.61 -7.94
N LEU A 256 0.10 -10.15 -8.58
CA LEU A 256 -0.77 -11.13 -7.96
C LEU A 256 -0.61 -12.50 -8.60
N GLN A 257 -0.30 -13.47 -7.75
CA GLN A 257 -0.26 -14.88 -8.11
C GLN A 257 -1.35 -15.64 -7.36
N ALA A 258 -2.10 -16.50 -8.04
CA ALA A 258 -3.12 -17.33 -7.40
C ALA A 258 -2.45 -18.33 -6.45
N ILE A 259 -2.94 -18.41 -5.21
CA ILE A 259 -2.53 -19.42 -4.24
C ILE A 259 -3.05 -20.80 -4.67
N SER A 260 -4.27 -20.82 -5.21
CA SER A 260 -4.92 -22.01 -5.73
C SER A 260 -5.86 -21.63 -6.89
N THR A 261 -6.02 -22.58 -7.80
CA THR A 261 -6.84 -22.45 -9.03
C THR A 261 -8.00 -23.45 -9.04
N ASN A 262 -8.39 -23.94 -7.86
CA ASN A 262 -9.43 -24.94 -7.63
C ASN A 262 -10.51 -24.50 -6.62
N GLY A 263 -10.55 -23.21 -6.26
CA GLY A 263 -11.52 -22.61 -5.34
C GLY A 263 -11.27 -22.90 -3.85
N VAL A 264 -10.19 -23.60 -3.51
CA VAL A 264 -9.84 -23.91 -2.12
C VAL A 264 -9.08 -22.75 -1.51
N THR A 265 -9.66 -22.13 -0.49
CA THR A 265 -9.02 -21.09 0.31
C THR A 265 -8.16 -21.69 1.41
N PRO A 266 -6.92 -21.18 1.63
CA PRO A 266 -6.12 -21.63 2.75
C PRO A 266 -6.75 -21.20 4.09
N PRO A 267 -6.66 -22.00 5.16
CA PRO A 267 -7.14 -21.58 6.47
C PRO A 267 -6.26 -20.47 7.05
N ASN A 268 -6.83 -19.57 7.85
CA ASN A 268 -6.09 -18.58 8.62
C ASN A 268 -6.47 -18.63 10.11
N LEU A 269 -5.99 -19.67 10.78
CA LEU A 269 -6.27 -19.92 12.19
C LEU A 269 -5.32 -19.11 13.10
N PRO A 270 -5.76 -18.74 14.32
CA PRO A 270 -4.87 -18.19 15.33
C PRO A 270 -3.71 -19.15 15.62
N LYS A 271 -2.55 -18.60 15.98
CA LYS A 271 -1.42 -19.42 16.42
C LYS A 271 -1.78 -20.08 17.75
N VAL A 272 -1.82 -21.41 17.78
CA VAL A 272 -1.98 -22.18 19.02
C VAL A 272 -0.71 -21.95 19.85
N ARG A 273 -0.87 -21.48 21.08
CA ARG A 273 0.23 -21.28 22.03
C ARG A 273 0.67 -22.59 22.65
#